data_AF-K1ZBB6-F1
#
_entry.id   AF-K1ZBB6-F1
#
_cell.length_a   1.000
_cell.length_b   1.000
_cell.length_c   1.000
_cell.angle_alpha   90.00
_cell.angle_beta   90.00
_cell.angle_gamma   90.00
#
_symmetry.space_group_name_H-M   'P 1'
#
loop_
_entity.id
_entity.type
_entity.pdbx_description
1 polymer ?
#
loop_
_entity_poly.entity_id
_entity_poly.type
_entity_poly.pdbx_seq_one_letter_code
_entity_poly.pdbx_strand_id
1 'polypeptide(L)'
;MKIFLRHVLINLLVLYLTDLFYPGFSILHDFKTLLSAAVIWLLLNKIVKPIIKLLLLPINLITLNLFSWVISLLTLFLLKLLVGGINIESYSFPGANFEGFVIPAMFIGVFLSYLITSTLLNIFHSFIFWLIRKDSE
;
A
#
# COMPACT_ATOMS: atom_id res chain seq x y z
N MET A 1 20.11 8.35 -13.45
CA MET A 1 18.74 8.27 -14.02
C MET A 1 18.10 6.88 -13.94
N LYS A 2 18.83 5.79 -14.25
CA LYS A 2 18.29 4.41 -14.24
C LYS A 2 17.68 3.96 -12.90
N ILE A 3 18.29 4.34 -11.76
CA ILE A 3 17.78 3.98 -10.41
C ILE A 3 16.42 4.60 -10.12
N PHE A 4 16.22 5.89 -10.40
CA PHE A 4 14.97 6.58 -10.08
C PHE A 4 13.81 6.01 -10.90
N LEU A 5 14.04 5.79 -12.20
CA LEU A 5 13.04 5.22 -13.10
C LEU A 5 12.65 3.80 -12.67
N ARG A 6 13.62 2.98 -12.24
CA ARG A 6 13.36 1.66 -11.67
C ARG A 6 12.45 1.73 -10.43
N HIS A 7 12.71 2.66 -9.51
CA HIS A 7 11.85 2.81 -8.33
C HIS A 7 10.43 3.27 -8.67
N VAL A 8 10.27 4.18 -9.64
CA VAL A 8 8.94 4.61 -10.08
C VAL A 8 8.18 3.43 -10.70
N LEU A 9 8.83 2.64 -11.56
CA LEU A 9 8.22 1.45 -12.16
C LEU A 9 7.83 0.40 -11.11
N ILE A 10 8.67 0.16 -10.10
CA ILE A 10 8.33 -0.74 -8.98
C ILE A 10 7.08 -0.24 -8.26
N ASN A 11 7.04 1.04 -7.88
CA ASN A 11 5.89 1.60 -7.17
C ASN A 11 4.61 1.57 -8.00
N LEU A 12 4.72 1.79 -9.32
CA LEU A 12 3.63 1.67 -10.27
C LEU A 12 3.08 0.24 -10.29
N LEU A 13 3.96 -0.76 -10.43
CA LEU A 13 3.57 -2.17 -10.40
C LEU A 13 2.93 -2.56 -9.07
N VAL A 14 3.47 -2.09 -7.95
CA VAL A 14 2.93 -2.35 -6.61
C VAL A 14 1.51 -1.82 -6.48
N LEU A 15 1.26 -0.56 -6.86
CA LEU A 15 -0.06 0.05 -6.79
C LEU A 15 -1.06 -0.67 -7.71
N TYR A 16 -0.64 -1.01 -8.92
CA TYR A 16 -1.47 -1.73 -9.89
C TYR A 16 -1.82 -3.14 -9.39
N LEU A 17 -0.87 -3.86 -8.80
CA LEU A 17 -1.15 -5.17 -8.20
C LEU A 17 -2.08 -5.05 -6.99
N THR A 18 -1.93 -4.02 -6.15
CA THR A 18 -2.84 -3.83 -5.01
C THR A 18 -4.28 -3.60 -5.45
N ASP A 19 -4.50 -2.82 -6.52
CA ASP A 19 -5.83 -2.62 -7.12
C ASP A 19 -6.41 -3.95 -7.63
N LEU A 20 -5.60 -4.73 -8.36
CA LEU A 20 -6.04 -6.02 -8.89
C LEU A 20 -6.37 -7.06 -7.81
N PHE A 21 -5.61 -7.09 -6.71
CA PHE A 21 -5.78 -8.09 -5.65
C PHE A 21 -6.84 -7.74 -4.62
N TYR A 22 -7.10 -6.45 -4.36
CA TYR A 22 -7.99 -6.03 -3.29
C TYR A 22 -9.07 -5.06 -3.79
N PRO A 23 -10.33 -5.52 -3.94
CA PRO A 23 -11.42 -4.69 -4.45
C PRO A 23 -11.76 -3.47 -3.58
N GLY A 24 -11.32 -3.43 -2.32
CA GLY A 24 -11.52 -2.28 -1.44
C GLY A 24 -10.56 -1.10 -1.70
N PHE A 25 -9.57 -1.29 -2.58
CA PHE A 25 -8.68 -0.25 -3.09
C PHE A 25 -8.84 -0.18 -4.60
N SER A 26 -9.24 0.96 -5.12
CA SER A 26 -9.33 1.18 -6.56
C SER A 26 -8.56 2.41 -6.99
N ILE A 27 -7.88 2.29 -8.13
CA ILE A 27 -7.20 3.39 -8.79
C ILE A 27 -7.79 3.61 -10.18
N LEU A 28 -7.98 4.88 -10.56
CA LEU A 28 -8.30 5.21 -11.94
C LEU A 28 -7.14 4.78 -12.85
N HIS A 29 -7.43 3.87 -13.78
CA HIS A 29 -6.50 3.32 -14.76
C HIS A 29 -6.05 4.30 -15.85
N ASP A 30 -6.13 5.61 -15.61
CA ASP A 30 -5.56 6.61 -16.51
C ASP A 30 -4.04 6.70 -16.30
N PHE A 31 -3.30 6.80 -17.41
CA PHE A 31 -1.84 6.84 -17.39
C PHE A 31 -1.30 7.98 -16.51
N LYS A 32 -1.99 9.14 -16.51
CA LYS A 32 -1.65 10.29 -15.68
C LYS A 32 -1.81 10.01 -14.19
N THR A 33 -2.91 9.37 -13.80
CA THR A 33 -3.20 9.04 -12.40
C THR A 33 -2.24 7.99 -11.87
N LEU A 34 -2.00 6.93 -12.66
CA LEU A 34 -1.12 5.84 -12.26
C LEU A 34 0.34 6.30 -12.10
N LEU A 35 0.83 7.12 -13.04
CA LEU A 35 2.19 7.68 -12.98
C LEU A 35 2.33 8.68 -11.83
N SER A 36 1.36 9.58 -11.64
CA SER A 36 1.39 10.54 -10.53
C SER A 36 1.32 9.83 -9.17
N ALA A 37 0.49 8.79 -9.03
CA ALA A 37 0.41 7.96 -7.85
C ALA A 37 1.75 7.29 -7.54
N ALA A 38 2.41 6.69 -8.53
CA ALA A 38 3.71 6.04 -8.34
C ALA A 38 4.81 7.03 -7.89
N VAL A 39 4.85 8.22 -8.48
CA VAL A 39 5.82 9.26 -8.12
C VAL A 39 5.55 9.82 -6.73
N ILE A 40 4.29 10.13 -6.42
CA ILE A 40 3.90 10.67 -5.10
C ILE A 40 4.12 9.61 -4.03
N TRP A 41 3.76 8.35 -4.27
CA TRP A 41 4.00 7.25 -3.34
C TRP A 41 5.50 7.07 -3.05
N LEU A 42 6.36 7.16 -4.07
CA LEU A 42 7.82 7.15 -3.89
C LEU A 42 8.28 8.34 -3.01
N LEU A 43 7.80 9.54 -3.27
CA LEU A 43 8.16 10.73 -2.49
C LEU A 43 7.68 10.64 -1.05
N LEU A 44 6.44 10.20 -0.83
CA LEU A 44 5.87 10.00 0.50
C LEU A 44 6.69 8.97 1.30
N ASN A 45 7.06 7.85 0.71
CA ASN A 45 7.89 6.84 1.39
C ASN A 45 9.32 7.33 1.66
N LYS A 46 9.88 8.19 0.80
CA LYS A 46 11.26 8.67 0.94
C LYS A 46 11.39 9.86 1.89
N ILE A 47 10.39 10.73 1.96
CA ILE A 47 10.44 12.00 2.70
C ILE A 47 9.48 11.98 3.88
N VAL A 48 8.20 11.72 3.64
CA VAL A 48 7.15 11.87 4.66
C VAL A 48 7.18 10.75 5.69
N LYS A 49 7.34 9.49 5.25
CA LYS A 49 7.39 8.33 6.15
C LYS A 49 8.51 8.42 7.20
N PRO A 50 9.75 8.85 6.88
CA PRO A 50 10.78 9.15 7.88
C PRO A 50 10.38 10.23 8.88
N ILE A 51 9.74 11.31 8.43
CA ILE A 51 9.29 12.41 9.30
C ILE A 51 8.24 11.90 10.29
N ILE A 52 7.21 11.18 9.81
CA ILE A 52 6.18 10.60 10.69
C ILE A 52 6.81 9.60 11.66
N LYS A 53 7.77 8.77 11.20
CA LYS A 53 8.49 7.83 12.06
C LYS A 53 9.32 8.52 13.14
N LEU A 54 9.91 9.67 12.84
CA LEU A 54 10.64 10.47 13.83
C LEU A 54 9.70 11.04 14.89
N LEU A 55 8.54 11.57 14.48
CA LEU A 55 7.52 12.09 15.39
C LEU A 55 6.92 11.01 16.29
N LEU A 56 6.67 9.82 15.73
CA LEU A 56 6.09 8.69 16.45
C LEU A 56 7.14 7.76 17.07
N LEU A 57 8.42 8.11 17.03
CA LEU A 57 9.53 7.29 17.54
C LEU A 57 9.35 6.81 18.98
N PRO A 58 8.98 7.66 19.98
CA PRO A 58 8.84 7.18 21.36
C PRO A 58 7.74 6.13 21.49
N ILE A 59 6.59 6.37 20.85
CA ILE A 59 5.45 5.43 20.84
C ILE A 59 5.84 4.15 20.10
N ASN A 60 6.55 4.26 18.99
CA ASN A 60 6.97 3.12 18.19
C ASN A 60 7.98 2.23 18.94
N LEU A 61 8.82 2.80 19.82
CA LEU A 61 9.70 2.03 20.70
C LEU A 61 8.92 1.32 21.82
N ILE A 62 7.99 2.02 22.47
CA ILE A 62 7.16 1.45 23.55
C ILE A 62 6.28 0.29 23.02
N THR A 63 5.79 0.42 21.80
CA THR A 63 4.88 -0.55 21.15
C THR A 63 5.61 -1.62 20.34
N LEU A 64 6.94 -1.78 20.51
CA LEU A 64 7.75 -2.77 19.79
C LEU A 64 7.53 -2.74 18.26
N ASN A 65 7.58 -1.53 17.69
CA ASN A 65 7.40 -1.24 16.27
C ASN A 65 5.99 -1.54 15.70
N LEU A 66 4.99 -1.85 16.53
CA LEU A 66 3.61 -2.07 16.07
C LEU A 66 3.01 -0.82 15.41
N PHE A 67 3.32 0.37 15.94
CA PHE A 67 2.87 1.64 15.37
C PHE A 67 3.42 1.95 13.98
N SER A 68 4.41 1.18 13.48
CA SER A 68 4.85 1.29 12.09
C SER A 68 3.74 1.03 11.07
N TRP A 69 2.71 0.26 11.44
CA TRP A 69 1.51 0.07 10.63
C TRP A 69 0.70 1.37 10.54
N VAL A 70 0.57 2.11 11.66
CA VAL A 70 -0.07 3.43 11.68
C VAL A 70 0.69 4.43 10.80
N ILE A 71 2.03 4.38 10.80
CA ILE A 71 2.84 5.22 9.89
C ILE A 71 2.49 4.90 8.42
N SER A 72 2.38 3.61 8.07
CA SER A 72 2.07 3.17 6.71
C SER A 72 0.65 3.57 6.31
N LEU A 73 -0.32 3.45 7.23
CA LEU A 73 -1.70 3.92 7.10
C LEU A 73 -1.76 5.43 6.83
N LEU A 74 -1.08 6.23 7.64
CA LEU A 74 -1.05 7.69 7.48
C LEU A 74 -0.41 8.10 6.15
N THR A 75 0.65 7.39 5.74
CA THR A 75 1.32 7.63 4.45
C THR A 75 0.39 7.32 3.29
N LEU A 76 -0.36 6.23 3.35
CA LEU A 76 -1.37 5.86 2.34
C LEU A 76 -2.54 6.86 2.32
N PHE A 77 -2.98 7.31 3.48
CA PHE A 77 -4.01 8.34 3.59
C PHE A 77 -3.58 9.65 2.92
N LEU A 78 -2.33 10.07 3.11
CA LEU A 78 -1.77 11.23 2.41
C LEU A 78 -1.69 11.02 0.90
N LEU A 79 -1.35 9.81 0.43
CA LEU A 79 -1.37 9.50 -1.00
C LEU A 79 -2.76 9.73 -1.60
N LYS A 80 -3.80 9.21 -0.93
CA LYS A 80 -5.19 9.39 -1.36
C LYS A 80 -5.58 10.87 -1.45
N LEU A 81 -5.13 11.69 -0.51
CA LEU A 81 -5.42 13.13 -0.52
C LEU A 81 -4.68 13.89 -1.64
N LEU A 82 -3.46 13.47 -1.97
CA LEU A 82 -2.62 14.14 -2.97
C LEU A 82 -2.94 13.71 -4.40
N VAL A 83 -3.50 12.50 -4.59
CA VAL A 83 -3.78 11.93 -5.90
C VAL A 83 -5.28 11.72 -6.04
N GLY A 84 -5.92 12.60 -6.83
CA GLY A 84 -7.30 12.39 -7.26
C GLY A 84 -7.41 11.12 -8.10
N GLY A 85 -8.34 10.24 -7.76
CA GLY A 85 -8.56 8.96 -8.45
C GLY A 85 -8.13 7.72 -7.68
N ILE A 86 -7.72 7.84 -6.41
CA ILE A 86 -7.56 6.71 -5.49
C ILE A 86 -8.77 6.65 -4.57
N ASN A 87 -9.49 5.53 -4.60
CA ASN A 87 -10.61 5.28 -3.70
C ASN A 87 -10.31 4.09 -2.79
N ILE A 88 -10.53 4.30 -1.50
CA ILE A 88 -10.46 3.26 -0.47
C ILE A 88 -11.80 3.29 0.23
N GLU A 89 -12.54 2.19 0.09
CA GLU A 89 -13.91 2.05 0.57
C GLU A 89 -14.04 0.81 1.47
N SER A 90 -15.15 0.75 2.21
CA SER A 90 -15.51 -0.45 2.95
C SER A 90 -15.84 -1.56 1.97
N TYR A 91 -15.26 -2.74 2.17
CA TYR A 91 -15.47 -3.88 1.31
C TYR A 91 -16.27 -4.96 2.04
N SER A 92 -17.35 -5.44 1.44
CA SER A 92 -18.08 -6.60 1.94
C SER A 92 -17.52 -7.84 1.26
N PHE A 93 -16.79 -8.66 2.00
CA PHE A 93 -16.30 -9.93 1.48
C PHE A 93 -17.48 -10.90 1.38
N PRO A 94 -17.83 -11.41 0.18
CA PRO A 94 -19.04 -12.21 -0.03
C PRO A 94 -18.98 -13.62 0.59
N GLY A 95 -17.85 -13.97 1.22
CA GLY A 95 -17.58 -15.33 1.68
C GLY A 95 -16.91 -16.15 0.59
N ALA A 96 -16.20 -17.21 0.98
CA ALA A 96 -15.57 -18.14 0.05
C ALA A 96 -15.69 -19.56 0.58
N ASN A 97 -15.97 -20.50 -0.32
CA ASN A 97 -16.10 -21.92 0.00
C ASN A 97 -15.01 -22.68 -0.72
N PHE A 98 -14.16 -23.38 0.02
CA PHE A 98 -13.10 -24.23 -0.54
C PHE A 98 -13.19 -25.62 0.08
N GLU A 99 -13.65 -26.61 -0.68
CA GLU A 99 -13.57 -28.05 -0.37
C GLU A 99 -13.89 -28.40 1.11
N GLY A 100 -14.95 -27.82 1.66
CA GLY A 100 -15.41 -28.04 3.04
C GLY A 100 -15.03 -26.97 4.07
N PHE A 101 -14.16 -26.01 3.71
CA PHE A 101 -13.87 -24.81 4.50
C PHE A 101 -14.74 -23.65 4.02
N VAL A 102 -15.66 -23.20 4.88
CA VAL A 102 -16.57 -22.08 4.62
C VAL A 102 -16.04 -20.86 5.35
N ILE A 103 -15.62 -19.86 4.58
CA ILE A 103 -15.30 -18.53 5.10
C ILE A 103 -16.59 -17.70 4.99
N PRO A 104 -17.21 -17.32 6.11
CA PRO A 104 -18.45 -16.54 6.07
C PRO A 104 -18.22 -15.16 5.48
N ALA A 105 -19.28 -14.55 4.97
CA ALA A 105 -19.24 -13.17 4.53
C ALA A 105 -18.86 -12.25 5.69
N MET A 106 -17.93 -11.32 5.46
CA MET A 106 -17.47 -10.39 6.49
C MET A 106 -17.46 -8.96 5.96
N PHE A 107 -17.95 -8.03 6.79
CA PHE A 107 -17.87 -6.61 6.48
C PHE A 107 -16.51 -6.06 6.91
N ILE A 108 -15.72 -5.59 5.95
CA ILE A 108 -14.46 -4.92 6.19
C ILE A 108 -14.72 -3.42 6.22
N GLY A 109 -14.74 -2.86 7.44
CA GLY A 109 -14.88 -1.42 7.63
C GLY A 109 -13.74 -0.63 6.98
N VAL A 110 -13.97 0.67 6.75
CA VAL A 110 -13.01 1.56 6.07
C VAL A 110 -11.62 1.50 6.72
N PHE A 111 -11.54 1.54 8.05
CA PHE A 111 -10.27 1.45 8.77
C PHE A 111 -9.48 0.17 8.42
N LEU A 112 -10.17 -0.98 8.42
CA LEU A 112 -9.55 -2.27 8.06
C LEU A 112 -9.16 -2.32 6.59
N SER A 113 -9.94 -1.69 5.70
CA SER A 113 -9.61 -1.57 4.27
C SER A 113 -8.29 -0.82 4.06
N TYR A 114 -8.08 0.30 4.74
CA TYR A 114 -6.78 0.99 4.72
C TYR A 114 -5.65 0.11 5.28
N LEU A 115 -5.93 -0.65 6.35
CA LEU A 115 -4.92 -1.51 6.96
C LEU A 115 -4.49 -2.63 6.02
N ILE A 116 -5.45 -3.31 5.40
CA ILE A 116 -5.22 -4.36 4.40
C ILE A 116 -4.46 -3.76 3.22
N THR A 117 -4.93 -2.64 2.67
CA THR A 117 -4.29 -1.98 1.52
C THR A 117 -2.83 -1.61 1.82
N SER A 118 -2.57 -0.94 2.96
CA SER A 118 -1.20 -0.54 3.33
C SER A 118 -0.27 -1.74 3.55
N THR A 119 -0.81 -2.84 4.08
CA THR A 119 -0.07 -4.09 4.27
C THR A 119 0.22 -4.75 2.92
N LEU A 120 -0.76 -4.83 2.02
CA LEU A 120 -0.59 -5.34 0.67
C LEU A 120 0.45 -4.55 -0.12
N LEU A 121 0.39 -3.21 -0.06
CA LEU A 121 1.40 -2.35 -0.68
C LEU A 121 2.81 -2.66 -0.16
N ASN A 122 2.98 -2.83 1.15
CA ASN A 122 4.27 -3.18 1.74
C ASN A 122 4.75 -4.59 1.33
N ILE A 123 3.84 -5.56 1.28
CA ILE A 123 4.14 -6.94 0.86
C ILE A 123 4.55 -6.97 -0.61
N PHE A 124 3.74 -6.40 -1.50
CA PHE A 124 4.04 -6.36 -2.94
C PHE A 124 5.29 -5.56 -3.23
N HIS A 125 5.52 -4.45 -2.53
CA HIS A 125 6.77 -3.71 -2.67
C HIS A 125 7.97 -4.58 -2.28
N SER A 126 7.90 -5.28 -1.15
CA SER A 126 8.98 -6.14 -0.69
C SER A 126 9.22 -7.31 -1.64
N PHE A 127 8.14 -7.92 -2.15
CA PHE A 127 8.19 -9.04 -3.10
C PHE A 127 8.81 -8.62 -4.44
N ILE A 128 8.33 -7.54 -5.05
CA ILE A 128 8.88 -7.02 -6.31
C ILE A 128 10.33 -6.57 -6.12
N PHE A 129 10.62 -5.84 -5.04
CA PHE A 129 11.98 -5.39 -4.78
C PHE A 129 12.93 -6.58 -4.61
N TRP A 130 12.52 -7.61 -3.88
CA TRP A 130 13.28 -8.85 -3.72
C TRP A 130 13.51 -9.54 -5.06
N LEU A 131 12.47 -9.64 -5.90
CA LEU A 131 12.56 -10.26 -7.23
C LEU A 131 13.63 -9.58 -8.09
N ILE A 132 13.61 -8.25 -8.20
CA ILE A 132 14.54 -7.51 -9.06
C ILE A 132 15.94 -7.37 -8.42
N ARG A 133 16.07 -7.56 -7.10
CA ARG A 133 17.40 -7.55 -6.44
C ARG A 133 18.13 -8.88 -6.64
N LYS A 134 17.41 -9.98 -6.90
CA LYS A 134 18.00 -11.30 -7.10
C LYS A 134 18.86 -11.39 -8.38
N ASP A 135 18.65 -10.50 -9.35
CA ASP A 135 19.33 -10.53 -10.65
C ASP A 135 20.64 -9.71 -10.71
N SER A 136 21.14 -9.19 -9.58
CA SER A 136 22.35 -8.35 -9.53
C SER A 136 23.49 -8.94 -8.70
N GLU A 137 23.57 -10.26 -8.60
CA GLU A 137 24.77 -11.01 -8.17
C GLU A 137 25.35 -11.78 -9.35
#